data_AF-A0A2U2VI08-F1
#
_entry.id   AF-A0A2U2VI08-F1
#
_cell.length_a   1.000
_cell.length_b   1.000
_cell.length_c   1.000
_cell.angle_alpha   90.00
_cell.angle_beta   90.00
_cell.angle_gamma   90.00
#
_symmetry.space_group_name_H-M   'P 1'
#
loop_
_entity.id
_entity.type
_entity.pdbx_description
1 polymer ?
#
loop_
_entity_poly.entity_id
_entity_poly.type
_entity_poly.pdbx_seq_one_letter_code
_entity_poly.pdbx_strand_id
1 'polypeptide(L)'
;MPETIELPPEDIRDFVAIQHDADGKIRVKVVEAKKHITSVQRYLTLLRSRYPGKISKFDFTTLDVIATLNSNNTERAPGVLSDGGINTVQRKVLDYIRKAAQLDASDLHMTPGRDNTDFTYVEARVHGE
;
A
#
# COMPACT_ATOMS: atom_id res chain seq x y z
N MET A 1 -13.51 -9.98 -25.52
CA MET A 1 -13.91 -9.88 -24.11
C MET A 1 -12.70 -9.40 -23.33
N PRO A 2 -12.79 -8.36 -22.49
CA PRO A 2 -11.65 -8.00 -21.65
C PRO A 2 -11.41 -9.18 -20.69
N GLU A 3 -10.23 -9.79 -20.78
CA GLU A 3 -9.83 -10.83 -19.83
C GLU A 3 -9.78 -10.20 -18.43
N THR A 4 -10.72 -10.58 -17.57
CA THR A 4 -10.71 -10.21 -16.17
C THR A 4 -9.50 -10.88 -15.53
N ILE A 5 -8.44 -10.11 -15.26
CA ILE A 5 -7.28 -10.65 -14.54
C ILE A 5 -7.71 -10.97 -13.12
N GLU A 6 -7.37 -12.17 -12.66
CA GLU A 6 -7.56 -12.54 -11.26
C GLU A 6 -6.80 -11.57 -10.36
N LEU A 7 -7.56 -10.81 -9.58
CA LEU A 7 -7.01 -9.95 -8.55
C LEU A 7 -6.19 -10.78 -7.55
N PRO A 8 -5.17 -10.18 -6.93
CA PRO A 8 -4.42 -10.85 -5.88
C PRO A 8 -5.38 -11.30 -4.77
N PRO A 9 -5.18 -12.51 -4.21
CA PRO A 9 -5.88 -12.98 -3.02
C PRO A 9 -5.83 -11.97 -1.88
N GLU A 10 -6.86 -11.99 -1.02
CA GLU A 10 -7.04 -11.00 0.05
C GLU A 10 -5.83 -10.91 0.98
N ASP A 11 -5.15 -12.03 1.25
CA ASP A 11 -3.96 -12.11 2.11
C ASP A 11 -2.72 -11.41 1.53
N ILE A 12 -2.68 -11.16 0.21
CA ILE A 12 -1.55 -10.50 -0.46
C ILE A 12 -1.94 -9.24 -1.23
N ARG A 13 -3.20 -8.80 -1.12
CA ARG A 13 -3.74 -7.67 -1.87
C ARG A 13 -2.98 -6.37 -1.61
N ASP A 14 -2.54 -6.16 -0.37
CA ASP A 14 -1.77 -4.98 0.03
C ASP A 14 -0.30 -5.04 -0.41
N PHE A 15 0.16 -6.21 -0.90
CA PHE A 15 1.57 -6.42 -1.26
C PHE A 15 1.79 -6.52 -2.76
N VAL A 16 0.73 -6.68 -3.55
CA VAL A 16 0.81 -6.86 -5.00
C VAL A 16 -0.19 -5.93 -5.70
N ALA A 17 0.31 -5.12 -6.62
CA ALA A 17 -0.51 -4.29 -7.51
C ALA A 17 -0.36 -4.73 -8.96
N ILE A 18 -1.46 -4.73 -9.70
CA ILE A 18 -1.50 -5.05 -11.14
C ILE A 18 -1.90 -3.80 -11.90
N GLN A 19 -1.16 -3.47 -12.94
CA GLN A 19 -1.48 -2.38 -13.86
C GLN A 19 -1.58 -2.91 -15.29
N HIS A 20 -2.51 -2.35 -16.04
CA HIS A 20 -2.62 -2.60 -17.47
C HIS A 20 -1.94 -1.47 -18.23
N ASP A 21 -1.08 -1.85 -19.17
CA ASP A 21 -0.60 -0.93 -20.18
C ASP A 21 -1.62 -0.85 -21.33
N ALA A 22 -1.63 0.27 -22.06
CA ALA A 22 -2.52 0.47 -23.20
C ALA A 22 -2.33 -0.61 -24.30
N ASP A 23 -1.12 -1.19 -24.36
CA ASP A 23 -0.75 -2.28 -25.27
C ASP A 23 -1.19 -3.68 -24.79
N GLY A 24 -1.99 -3.79 -23.72
CA GLY A 24 -2.45 -5.07 -23.18
C GLY A 24 -1.37 -5.88 -22.44
N LYS A 25 -0.21 -5.24 -22.17
CA LYS A 25 0.82 -5.79 -21.27
C LYS A 25 0.41 -5.63 -19.82
N ILE A 26 0.74 -6.63 -19.01
CA ILE A 26 0.40 -6.70 -17.59
C ILE A 26 1.67 -6.34 -16.82
N ARG A 27 1.67 -5.19 -16.14
CA ARG A 27 2.75 -4.79 -15.24
C ARG A 27 2.35 -5.15 -13.82
N VAL A 28 3.20 -5.92 -13.15
CA VAL A 28 2.93 -6.40 -11.79
C VAL A 28 3.99 -5.83 -10.87
N LYS A 29 3.55 -5.09 -9.85
CA LYS A 29 4.42 -4.53 -8.83
C LYS A 29 4.22 -5.24 -7.51
N VAL A 30 5.32 -5.48 -6.79
CA VAL A 30 5.33 -6.24 -5.54
C VAL A 30 6.10 -5.48 -4.48
N VAL A 31 5.63 -5.51 -3.23
CA VAL A 31 6.37 -4.94 -2.11
C VAL A 31 7.68 -5.71 -1.92
N GLU A 32 8.81 -5.00 -2.02
CA GLU A 32 10.13 -5.62 -1.97
C GLU A 32 10.36 -6.40 -0.67
N ALA A 33 9.98 -5.83 0.47
CA ALA A 33 10.10 -6.48 1.78
C ALA A 33 9.26 -7.76 1.92
N LYS A 34 8.32 -8.02 1.00
CA LYS A 34 7.37 -9.13 1.04
C LYS A 34 7.55 -10.12 -0.12
N LYS A 35 8.59 -9.95 -0.96
CA LYS A 35 8.88 -10.83 -2.11
C LYS A 35 9.19 -12.29 -1.76
N HIS A 36 9.57 -12.55 -0.51
CA HIS A 36 9.93 -13.88 -0.01
C HIS A 36 8.73 -14.66 0.57
N ILE A 37 7.55 -14.03 0.68
CA ILE A 37 6.36 -14.71 1.19
C ILE A 37 5.89 -15.75 0.17
N THR A 38 5.66 -16.98 0.64
CA THR A 38 5.24 -18.12 -0.19
C THR A 38 3.96 -17.83 -0.98
N SER A 39 2.95 -17.20 -0.36
CA SER A 39 1.70 -16.80 -1.04
C SER A 39 1.98 -15.85 -2.22
N VAL A 40 2.85 -14.86 -2.03
CA VAL A 40 3.23 -13.91 -3.07
C VAL A 40 3.94 -14.65 -4.22
N GLN A 41 4.93 -15.49 -3.92
CA GLN A 41 5.65 -16.24 -4.96
C GLN A 41 4.74 -17.20 -5.75
N ARG A 42 3.83 -17.90 -5.04
CA ARG A 42 2.86 -18.79 -5.67
C ARG A 42 1.94 -18.02 -6.62
N TYR A 43 1.43 -16.87 -6.18
CA TYR A 43 0.59 -16.03 -7.00
C TYR A 43 1.31 -15.51 -8.25
N LEU A 44 2.54 -14.98 -8.12
CA LEU A 44 3.32 -14.52 -9.26
C LEU A 44 3.62 -15.64 -10.27
N THR A 45 3.88 -16.85 -9.78
CA THR A 45 4.09 -18.03 -10.62
C THR A 45 2.83 -18.43 -11.39
N LEU A 46 1.67 -18.46 -10.71
CA LEU A 46 0.38 -18.74 -11.33
C LEU A 46 0.02 -17.68 -12.39
N LEU A 47 0.23 -16.41 -12.06
CA LEU A 47 -0.06 -15.30 -12.96
C LEU A 47 0.78 -15.36 -14.24
N ARG A 48 2.07 -15.69 -14.13
CA ARG A 48 2.95 -15.89 -15.29
C ARG A 48 2.58 -17.11 -16.12
N SER A 49 2.12 -18.19 -15.50
CA SER A 49 1.62 -19.39 -16.18
C SER A 49 0.34 -19.10 -16.97
N ARG A 50 -0.57 -18.31 -16.39
CA ARG A 50 -1.87 -17.98 -17.00
C ARG A 50 -1.76 -16.93 -18.11
N TYR A 51 -0.81 -15.99 -18.03
CA TYR A 51 -0.61 -14.93 -19.02
C TYR A 51 0.79 -14.98 -19.67
N PRO A 52 1.11 -16.05 -20.42
CA PRO A 52 2.43 -16.18 -21.04
C PRO A 52 2.65 -15.05 -22.06
N GLY A 53 3.81 -14.40 -22.00
CA GLY A 53 4.20 -13.32 -22.93
C GLY A 53 3.56 -11.95 -22.67
N LYS A 54 2.54 -11.85 -21.80
CA LYS A 54 1.93 -10.55 -21.42
C LYS A 54 2.60 -9.89 -20.22
N ILE A 55 3.31 -10.66 -19.39
CA ILE A 55 4.07 -10.17 -18.23
C ILE A 55 5.55 -10.20 -18.58
N SER A 56 6.14 -9.01 -18.78
CA SER A 56 7.56 -8.90 -19.13
C SER A 56 8.48 -9.03 -17.91
N LYS A 57 8.10 -8.43 -16.77
CA LYS A 57 8.87 -8.45 -15.52
C LYS A 57 7.99 -8.12 -14.32
N PHE A 58 8.44 -8.55 -13.15
CA PHE A 58 7.91 -8.12 -11.85
C PHE A 58 8.77 -6.97 -11.35
N ASP A 59 8.16 -5.82 -11.06
CA ASP A 59 8.86 -4.68 -10.46
C ASP A 59 8.70 -4.73 -8.94
N PHE A 60 9.80 -4.57 -8.21
CA PHE A 60 9.78 -4.51 -6.75
C PHE A 60 9.81 -3.06 -6.29
N THR A 61 8.94 -2.71 -5.35
CA THR A 61 8.78 -1.32 -4.88
C THR A 61 8.39 -1.31 -3.40
N THR A 62 8.25 -0.13 -2.83
CA THR A 62 7.83 0.07 -1.44
C THR A 62 6.31 -0.05 -1.25
N LEU A 63 5.88 -0.24 0.01
CA LEU A 63 4.48 -0.43 0.37
C LEU A 63 3.60 0.78 0.04
N ASP A 64 4.10 1.99 0.22
CA ASP A 64 3.41 3.26 -0.10
C ASP A 64 3.08 3.38 -1.59
N VAL A 65 4.00 2.96 -2.47
CA VAL A 65 3.77 2.93 -3.92
C VAL A 65 2.69 1.91 -4.26
N ILE A 66 2.72 0.71 -3.67
CA ILE A 66 1.67 -0.30 -3.89
C ILE A 66 0.31 0.17 -3.37
N ALA A 67 0.26 0.78 -2.18
CA ALA A 67 -0.96 1.34 -1.62
C ALA A 67 -1.57 2.43 -2.53
N THR A 68 -0.73 3.30 -3.09
CA THR A 68 -1.16 4.33 -4.05
C THR A 68 -1.72 3.69 -5.33
N LEU A 69 -1.04 2.69 -5.87
CA LEU A 69 -1.46 1.99 -7.08
C LEU A 69 -2.75 1.19 -6.89
N ASN A 70 -2.90 0.52 -5.75
CA ASN A 70 -4.11 -0.16 -5.38
C ASN A 70 -5.26 0.83 -5.17
N SER A 71 -5.01 2.00 -4.56
CA SER A 71 -6.02 3.06 -4.42
C SER A 71 -6.51 3.55 -5.78
N ASN A 72 -5.61 3.76 -6.75
CA ASN A 72 -5.97 4.15 -8.12
C ASN A 72 -6.75 3.04 -8.86
N ASN A 73 -6.44 1.77 -8.61
CA ASN A 73 -7.23 0.64 -9.13
C ASN A 73 -8.60 0.50 -8.44
N THR A 74 -8.72 1.00 -7.20
CA THR A 74 -9.93 0.96 -6.36
C THR A 74 -10.90 2.08 -6.70
N GLU A 75 -10.59 2.98 -7.64
CA GLU A 75 -11.61 3.86 -8.27
C GLU A 75 -12.71 3.08 -9.04
N ARG A 76 -12.63 1.75 -9.08
CA ARG A 76 -13.73 0.84 -9.49
C ARG A 76 -14.49 0.17 -8.34
N ALA A 77 -14.22 0.48 -7.07
CA ALA A 77 -15.00 -0.01 -5.93
C ALA A 77 -15.52 1.18 -5.08
N PRO A 78 -16.84 1.29 -4.84
CA PRO A 78 -17.40 2.41 -4.09
C PRO A 78 -17.15 2.25 -2.58
N GLY A 79 -16.49 3.24 -1.99
CA GLY A 79 -16.20 3.37 -0.55
C GLY A 79 -14.85 2.75 -0.18
N VAL A 80 -13.83 3.45 0.33
CA VAL A 80 -13.77 4.70 1.09
C VAL A 80 -12.43 5.36 0.74
N LEU A 81 -12.41 6.18 -0.32
CA LEU A 81 -11.36 7.16 -0.52
C LEU A 81 -11.98 8.51 -0.18
N SER A 82 -11.64 9.04 0.98
CA SER A 82 -11.92 10.46 1.22
C SER A 82 -10.90 11.27 0.43
N ASP A 83 -11.40 12.21 -0.35
CA ASP A 83 -10.71 13.24 -1.13
C ASP A 83 -9.19 13.33 -0.91
N GLY A 84 -8.41 12.95 -1.93
CA GLY A 84 -6.94 13.10 -1.94
C GLY A 84 -6.08 11.84 -1.75
N GLY A 85 -6.65 10.61 -1.78
CA GLY A 85 -5.86 9.37 -1.77
C GLY A 85 -5.19 9.02 -0.43
N ILE A 86 -5.60 9.68 0.65
CA ILE A 86 -5.08 9.48 2.00
C ILE A 86 -6.01 8.54 2.75
N ASN A 87 -5.49 7.43 3.27
CA ASN A 87 -6.28 6.51 4.08
C ASN A 87 -6.55 7.06 5.50
N THR A 88 -7.47 6.45 6.23
CA THR A 88 -7.91 6.93 7.55
C THR A 88 -6.78 7.03 8.58
N VAL A 89 -5.77 6.15 8.52
CA VAL A 89 -4.63 6.15 9.44
C VAL A 89 -3.66 7.28 9.09
N GLN A 90 -3.35 7.46 7.81
CA GLN A 90 -2.52 8.57 7.33
C GLN A 90 -3.17 9.93 7.65
N ARG A 91 -4.50 10.04 7.55
CA ARG A 91 -5.24 11.23 7.97
C ARG A 91 -5.05 11.54 9.45
N LYS A 92 -5.13 10.52 10.33
CA LYS A 92 -4.88 10.69 11.77
C LYS A 92 -3.47 11.22 12.05
N VAL A 93 -2.45 10.71 11.36
CA VAL A 93 -1.07 11.19 11.51
C VAL A 93 -0.95 12.67 11.09
N LEU A 94 -1.54 13.04 9.95
CA LEU A 94 -1.56 14.43 9.50
C LEU A 94 -2.32 15.34 10.48
N ASP A 95 -3.39 14.85 11.10
CA ASP A 95 -4.13 15.61 12.10
C ASP A 95 -3.29 15.85 13.37
N TYR A 96 -2.44 14.92 13.79
CA TYR A 96 -1.49 15.15 14.89
C TYR A 96 -0.47 16.25 14.53
N ILE A 97 0.07 16.24 13.32
CA ILE A 97 1.02 17.27 12.85
C ILE A 97 0.34 18.63 12.80
N ARG A 98 -0.89 18.71 12.26
CA ARG A 98 -1.68 19.95 12.26
C ARG A 98 -1.96 20.43 13.67
N LYS A 99 -2.26 19.51 14.59
CA LYS A 99 -2.53 19.88 15.98
C LYS A 99 -1.30 20.42 16.68
N ALA A 100 -0.12 19.85 16.44
CA ALA A 100 1.15 20.37 16.95
C ALA A 100 1.42 21.79 16.42
N ALA A 101 1.22 22.03 15.11
CA ALA A 101 1.34 23.35 14.52
C ALA A 101 0.35 24.38 15.10
N GLN A 102 -0.90 23.98 15.38
CA GLN A 102 -1.89 24.83 16.04
C GLN A 102 -1.53 25.19 17.50
N LEU A 103 -0.68 24.39 18.14
CA LEU A 103 -0.23 24.59 19.50
C LEU A 103 1.09 25.38 19.56
N ASP A 104 1.56 25.94 18.44
CA ASP A 104 2.87 26.57 18.29
C ASP A 104 4.01 25.69 18.86
N ALA A 105 3.88 24.37 18.68
CA ALA A 105 4.88 23.43 19.14
C ALA A 105 6.19 23.69 18.40
N SER A 106 7.26 23.92 19.17
CA SER A 106 8.62 24.01 18.66
C SER A 106 9.12 22.66 18.12
N ASP A 107 8.61 21.54 18.68
CA ASP A 107 9.05 20.21 18.33
C ASP A 107 7.93 19.15 18.47
N LEU A 108 7.97 18.16 17.59
CA LEU A 108 7.08 16.99 17.57
C LEU A 108 7.92 15.73 17.42
N HIS A 109 8.02 14.94 18.49
CA HIS A 109 8.74 13.67 18.50
C HIS A 109 7.76 12.53 18.34
N MET A 110 7.97 11.68 17.34
CA MET A 110 7.15 10.47 17.12
C MET A 110 8.03 9.23 17.20
N THR A 111 7.73 8.34 18.14
CA THR A 111 8.47 7.09 18.35
C THR A 111 7.55 5.89 18.16
N PRO A 112 7.81 5.02 17.17
CA PRO A 112 7.07 3.77 17.05
C PRO A 112 7.49 2.84 18.20
N GLY A 113 6.50 2.30 18.91
CA GLY A 113 6.68 1.34 19.98
C GLY A 113 5.94 0.05 19.69
N ARG A 114 6.44 -1.04 20.25
CA ARG A 114 5.74 -2.32 20.30
C ARG A 114 5.66 -2.72 21.75
N ASP A 115 4.47 -3.09 22.22
CA ASP A 115 4.39 -3.79 23.50
C ASP A 115 4.92 -5.23 23.29
N ASN A 116 5.16 -6.02 24.33
CA ASN A 116 5.53 -7.44 24.23
C ASN A 116 4.40 -8.33 23.63
N THR A 117 3.49 -7.73 22.88
CA THR A 117 2.36 -8.29 22.16
C THR A 117 2.47 -7.94 20.67
N ASP A 118 1.46 -8.31 19.88
CA ASP A 118 1.36 -7.89 18.46
C ASP A 118 0.84 -6.46 18.27
N PHE A 119 0.64 -5.71 19.36
CA PHE A 119 0.20 -4.32 19.30
C PHE A 119 1.37 -3.37 19.00
N THR A 120 1.22 -2.60 17.92
CA THR A 120 2.13 -1.51 17.55
C THR A 120 1.46 -0.17 17.84
N TYR A 121 2.18 0.73 18.51
CA TYR A 121 1.71 2.08 18.81
C TYR A 121 2.72 3.12 18.34
N VAL A 122 2.29 4.38 18.31
CA VAL A 122 3.17 5.54 18.08
C VAL A 122 3.01 6.45 19.30
N GLU A 123 4.09 6.65 20.03
CA GLU A 123 4.16 7.66 21.08
C GLU A 123 4.48 9.01 20.43
N ALA A 124 3.64 10.02 20.66
CA ALA A 124 3.85 11.38 20.18
C ALA A 124 4.08 12.31 21.37
N ARG A 125 5.25 12.96 21.42
CA ARG A 125 5.57 14.01 22.40
C ARG A 125 5.62 15.35 21.69
N VAL A 126 4.84 16.30 22.21
CA VAL A 126 4.74 17.65 21.67
C VAL A 126 5.39 18.60 22.67
N HIS A 127 6.37 19.38 22.22
CA HIS A 127 7.03 20.40 23.03
C HIS A 127 6.70 21.78 22.50
N GLY A 128 6.05 22.61 23.32
CA GLY A 128 5.75 24.02 23.04
C GLY A 128 6.24 24.91 24.18
N GLU A 129 6.36 26.21 23.91
CA GLU A 129 6.57 27.23 24.96
C GLU A 129 5.28 27.49 25.76
#